data_AF-X1PRG0-F1
#
_entry.id   AF-X1PRG0-F1
#
_cell.length_a   1.000
_cell.length_b   1.000
_cell.length_c   1.000
_cell.angle_alpha   90.00
_cell.angle_beta   90.00
_cell.angle_gamma   90.00
#
_symmetry.space_group_name_H-M   'P 1'
#
loop_
_entity.id
_entity.type
_entity.pdbx_description
1 polymer ?
#
loop_
_entity_poly.entity_id
_entity_poly.type
_entity_poly.pdbx_seq_one_letter_code
_entity_poly.pdbx_strand_id
1 'polypeptide(L)'
;AKVLIDTDEPAYAVRRERTIFPVGRFWVTLTTPELKYAFEHNHIVKVEQAVFYEQADIFRSYVDRFYKLRQEFRSAGVAEYEELCKKFLNSLYGKFGQKADVWKKIGDCPNEPDRVEICFIKGICRVRQIRYLLGEIFELEGYEECFNSFPAIAAEVSAYARMYLYELMKQAGTENVFYCDTDSLVINEVGLCNLKNLMDENRLGALKLVETSSELLIRGLKDYSTSSKVVIKGISKNATKLSDGVYEQEQW
;
A
#
# COMPACT_ATOMS: atom_id res chain seq x y z
N ALA A 1 -0.79 -5.57 -19.46
CA ALA A 1 -1.59 -6.22 -20.53
C ALA A 1 -2.92 -6.72 -19.97
N LYS A 2 -4.01 -6.63 -20.73
CA LYS A 2 -5.29 -7.27 -20.38
C LYS A 2 -5.29 -8.68 -20.95
N VAL A 3 -5.39 -9.66 -20.06
CA VAL A 3 -5.21 -11.08 -20.37
C VAL A 3 -6.32 -11.91 -19.72
N LEU A 4 -6.69 -13.00 -20.40
CA LEU A 4 -7.46 -14.07 -19.83
C LEU A 4 -6.48 -15.07 -19.24
N ILE A 5 -6.59 -15.31 -17.95
CA ILE A 5 -5.80 -16.31 -17.25
C ILE A 5 -6.67 -17.48 -16.79
N ASP A 6 -6.04 -18.62 -16.59
CA ASP A 6 -6.59 -19.81 -15.95
C ASP A 6 -5.51 -20.35 -15.00
N THR A 7 -5.77 -20.28 -13.71
CA THR A 7 -4.77 -20.51 -12.65
C THR A 7 -5.40 -21.31 -11.51
N ASP A 8 -4.68 -22.28 -10.96
CA ASP A 8 -5.02 -22.93 -9.69
C ASP A 8 -4.44 -22.18 -8.48
N GLU A 9 -3.61 -21.16 -8.73
CA GLU A 9 -2.92 -20.38 -7.72
C GLU A 9 -3.56 -18.98 -7.48
N PRO A 10 -3.68 -18.53 -6.22
CA PRO A 10 -4.21 -17.20 -5.88
C PRO A 10 -3.13 -16.10 -6.04
N ALA A 11 -2.46 -16.04 -7.19
CA ALA A 11 -1.31 -15.16 -7.43
C ALA A 11 -1.70 -13.74 -7.90
N TYR A 12 -2.85 -13.58 -8.56
CA TYR A 12 -3.19 -12.35 -9.28
C TYR A 12 -4.24 -11.52 -8.55
N ALA A 13 -3.89 -10.28 -8.24
CA ALA A 13 -4.80 -9.35 -7.58
C ALA A 13 -5.86 -8.81 -8.55
N VAL A 14 -7.13 -8.97 -8.21
CA VAL A 14 -8.27 -8.40 -8.95
C VAL A 14 -9.05 -7.45 -8.05
N ARG A 15 -9.26 -6.22 -8.53
CA ARG A 15 -10.11 -5.24 -7.83
C ARG A 15 -11.59 -5.45 -8.18
N ARG A 16 -12.40 -5.80 -7.18
CA ARG A 16 -13.87 -5.75 -7.19
C ARG A 16 -14.32 -4.74 -6.12
N GLU A 17 -15.36 -5.04 -5.35
CA GLU A 17 -15.68 -4.28 -4.12
C GLU A 17 -14.47 -4.25 -3.16
N ARG A 18 -13.73 -5.36 -3.12
CA ARG A 18 -12.45 -5.51 -2.43
C ARG A 18 -11.42 -6.09 -3.39
N THR A 19 -10.15 -6.00 -3.01
CA THR A 19 -9.08 -6.72 -3.70
C THR A 19 -9.18 -8.18 -3.32
N ILE A 20 -9.26 -9.06 -4.31
CA ILE A 20 -9.35 -10.52 -4.17
C ILE A 20 -8.28 -11.19 -5.01
N PHE A 21 -7.98 -12.45 -4.71
CA PHE A 21 -7.01 -13.28 -5.43
C PHE A 21 -7.73 -14.55 -5.92
N PRO A 22 -8.52 -14.46 -7.00
CA PRO A 22 -9.34 -15.56 -7.46
C PRO A 22 -8.49 -16.65 -8.13
N VAL A 23 -9.00 -17.88 -8.09
CA VAL A 23 -8.51 -19.03 -8.86
C VAL A 23 -9.52 -19.39 -9.96
N GLY A 24 -9.08 -20.15 -10.95
CA GLY A 24 -9.80 -20.50 -12.16
C GLY A 24 -9.61 -19.48 -13.26
N ARG A 25 -10.62 -19.36 -14.13
CA ARG A 25 -10.52 -18.59 -15.37
C ARG A 25 -11.15 -17.20 -15.28
N PHE A 26 -10.37 -16.15 -15.49
CA PHE A 26 -10.87 -14.77 -15.43
C PHE A 26 -10.00 -13.77 -16.21
N TRP A 27 -10.62 -12.63 -16.55
CA TRP A 27 -9.92 -11.50 -17.15
C TRP A 27 -9.27 -10.62 -16.08
N VAL A 28 -8.02 -10.23 -16.31
CA VAL A 28 -7.26 -9.35 -15.42
C VAL A 28 -6.28 -8.49 -16.22
N THR A 29 -5.91 -7.33 -15.67
CA THR A 29 -4.83 -6.49 -16.21
C THR A 29 -3.58 -6.70 -15.37
N LEU A 30 -2.54 -7.27 -15.99
CA LEU A 30 -1.28 -7.61 -15.33
C LEU A 30 -0.14 -6.69 -15.79
N THR A 31 0.80 -6.42 -14.89
CA THR A 31 2.07 -5.74 -15.21
C THR A 31 3.19 -6.76 -15.47
N THR A 32 4.42 -6.30 -15.72
CA THR A 32 5.53 -7.19 -16.13
C THR A 32 5.79 -8.37 -15.19
N PRO A 33 5.95 -8.20 -13.85
CA PRO A 33 6.26 -9.33 -12.96
C PRO A 33 5.13 -10.36 -12.93
N GLU A 34 3.88 -9.91 -12.92
CA GLU A 34 2.71 -10.80 -12.93
C GLU A 34 2.59 -11.54 -14.27
N LEU A 35 2.87 -10.87 -15.40
CA LEU A 35 2.88 -11.50 -16.74
C LEU A 35 3.99 -12.54 -16.88
N LYS A 36 5.20 -12.25 -16.39
CA LYS A 36 6.31 -13.22 -16.38
C LYS A 36 5.91 -14.47 -15.59
N TYR A 37 5.37 -14.26 -14.39
CA TYR A 37 4.87 -15.35 -13.55
C TYR A 37 3.80 -16.19 -14.26
N ALA A 38 2.80 -15.54 -14.86
CA ALA A 38 1.74 -16.21 -15.61
C ALA A 38 2.26 -16.98 -16.83
N PHE A 39 3.28 -16.48 -17.49
CA PHE A 39 3.89 -17.17 -18.61
C PHE A 39 4.69 -18.40 -18.16
N GLU A 40 5.51 -18.26 -17.12
CA GLU A 40 6.33 -19.34 -16.54
C GLU A 40 5.48 -20.52 -16.04
N HIS A 41 4.27 -20.23 -15.53
CA HIS A 41 3.35 -21.24 -15.00
C HIS A 41 2.25 -21.66 -16.01
N ASN A 42 2.33 -21.21 -17.27
CA ASN A 42 1.33 -21.52 -18.31
C ASN A 42 -0.12 -21.07 -17.96
N HIS A 43 -0.28 -20.01 -17.18
CA HIS A 43 -1.59 -19.49 -16.78
C HIS A 43 -2.25 -18.63 -17.86
N ILE A 44 -1.52 -18.14 -18.87
CA ILE A 44 -2.06 -17.24 -19.90
C ILE A 44 -2.84 -18.04 -20.96
N VAL A 45 -4.14 -17.81 -21.04
CA VAL A 45 -5.02 -18.41 -22.08
C VAL A 45 -5.12 -17.51 -23.31
N LYS A 46 -5.26 -16.19 -23.11
CA LYS A 46 -5.42 -15.23 -24.20
C LYS A 46 -4.89 -13.85 -23.81
N VAL A 47 -4.28 -13.16 -24.77
CA VAL A 47 -3.92 -11.74 -24.66
C VAL A 47 -4.88 -10.92 -25.51
N GLU A 48 -5.54 -9.91 -24.92
CA GLU A 48 -6.42 -9.00 -25.66
C GLU A 48 -5.70 -7.73 -26.08
N GLN A 49 -4.94 -7.13 -25.16
CA GLN A 49 -4.16 -5.92 -25.42
C GLN A 49 -2.95 -5.84 -24.51
N ALA A 50 -1.86 -5.28 -25.03
CA ALA A 50 -0.64 -5.03 -24.29
C ALA A 50 -0.13 -3.62 -24.61
N VAL A 51 0.52 -3.02 -23.61
CA VAL A 51 1.23 -1.75 -23.73
C VAL A 51 2.67 -2.03 -23.31
N PHE A 52 3.63 -1.53 -24.08
CA PHE A 52 5.05 -1.73 -23.87
C PHE A 52 5.71 -0.42 -23.50
N TYR A 53 6.64 -0.49 -22.56
CA TYR A 53 7.42 0.65 -22.08
C TYR A 53 8.89 0.26 -22.10
N GLU A 54 9.76 1.22 -22.38
CA GLU A 54 11.20 1.05 -22.20
C GLU A 54 11.54 1.07 -20.71
N GLN A 55 12.45 0.18 -20.31
CA GLN A 55 12.89 0.08 -18.92
C GLN A 55 14.15 0.90 -18.71
N ALA A 56 14.20 1.62 -17.59
CA ALA A 56 15.37 2.33 -17.13
C ALA A 56 15.46 2.24 -15.60
N ASP A 57 16.67 2.40 -15.07
CA ASP A 57 16.86 2.55 -13.63
C ASP A 57 16.54 3.99 -13.20
N ILE A 58 15.25 4.22 -12.93
CA ILE A 58 14.70 5.54 -12.63
C ILE A 58 14.80 5.93 -11.15
N PHE A 59 15.15 4.99 -10.26
CA PHE A 59 15.08 5.21 -8.81
C PHE A 59 16.37 4.95 -8.04
N ARG A 60 17.39 4.28 -8.60
CA ARG A 60 18.62 3.95 -7.86
C ARG A 60 19.24 5.16 -7.16
N SER A 61 19.47 6.25 -7.88
CA SER A 61 20.11 7.44 -7.29
C SER A 61 19.30 8.05 -6.14
N TYR A 62 17.97 8.04 -6.24
CA TYR A 62 17.07 8.49 -5.18
C TYR A 62 17.12 7.57 -3.97
N VAL A 63 16.95 6.26 -4.20
CA VAL A 63 16.93 5.25 -3.15
C VAL A 63 18.27 5.22 -2.41
N ASP A 64 19.39 5.16 -3.12
CA ASP A 64 20.74 5.13 -2.53
C ASP A 64 20.99 6.36 -1.65
N ARG A 65 20.59 7.55 -2.12
CA ARG A 65 20.73 8.80 -1.37
C ARG A 65 19.93 8.78 -0.07
N PHE A 66 18.63 8.54 -0.14
CA PHE A 66 17.78 8.60 1.05
C PHE A 66 18.00 7.42 1.98
N TYR A 67 18.42 6.27 1.46
CA TYR A 67 18.83 5.13 2.27
C TYR A 67 20.10 5.44 3.06
N LYS A 68 21.14 5.99 2.40
CA LYS A 68 22.37 6.40 3.06
C LYS A 68 22.11 7.45 4.15
N LEU A 69 21.35 8.50 3.83
CA LEU A 69 20.98 9.54 4.81
C LEU A 69 20.22 8.95 6.00
N ARG A 70 19.29 8.02 5.75
CA ARG A 70 18.57 7.33 6.82
C ARG A 70 19.51 6.62 7.78
N GLN A 71 20.52 5.91 7.26
CA GLN A 71 21.50 5.20 8.09
C GLN A 71 22.37 6.19 8.89
N GLU A 72 22.80 7.30 8.28
CA GLU A 72 23.56 8.35 8.96
C GLU A 72 22.77 8.98 10.12
N PHE A 73 21.50 9.33 9.90
CA PHE A 73 20.64 9.89 10.96
C PHE A 73 20.35 8.88 12.07
N ARG A 74 20.18 7.60 11.73
CA ARG A 74 20.03 6.52 12.70
C ARG A 74 21.28 6.39 13.58
N SER A 75 22.48 6.40 12.98
CA SER A 75 23.74 6.36 13.72
C SER A 75 23.98 7.61 14.57
N ALA A 76 23.49 8.78 14.14
CA ALA A 76 23.55 10.03 14.88
C ALA A 76 22.47 10.17 15.97
N GLY A 77 21.50 9.25 16.04
CA GLY A 77 20.41 9.30 17.02
C GLY A 77 19.34 10.36 16.74
N VAL A 78 19.19 10.81 15.48
CA VAL A 78 18.22 11.86 15.10
C VAL A 78 16.98 11.22 14.48
N ALA A 79 16.05 10.81 15.34
CA ALA A 79 14.88 10.00 14.98
C ALA A 79 13.94 10.69 13.97
N GLU A 80 13.77 12.01 14.07
CA GLU A 80 12.88 12.78 13.20
C GLU A 80 13.33 12.73 11.74
N TYR A 81 14.64 12.86 11.49
CA TYR A 81 15.20 12.78 10.14
C TYR A 81 15.29 11.36 9.62
N GLU A 82 15.49 10.36 10.51
CA GLU A 82 15.37 8.95 10.12
C GLU A 82 13.96 8.66 9.56
N GLU A 83 12.92 9.07 10.29
CA GLU A 83 11.53 8.88 9.88
C GLU A 83 11.17 9.70 8.63
N LEU A 84 11.71 10.91 8.48
CA LEU A 84 11.53 11.70 7.26
C LEU A 84 12.14 11.00 6.03
N CYS A 85 13.38 10.49 6.13
CA CYS A 85 14.02 9.76 5.04
C CYS A 85 13.26 8.50 4.67
N LYS A 86 12.75 7.77 5.67
CA LYS A 86 11.89 6.60 5.47
C LYS A 86 10.58 6.96 4.77
N LYS A 87 9.93 8.09 5.13
CA LYS A 87 8.73 8.58 4.43
C LYS A 87 9.04 8.92 2.97
N PHE A 88 10.17 9.54 2.68
CA PHE A 88 10.59 9.83 1.29
C PHE A 88 10.75 8.55 0.46
N LEU A 89 11.44 7.53 1.00
CA LEU A 89 11.57 6.23 0.34
C LEU A 89 10.21 5.56 0.08
N ASN A 90 9.32 5.57 1.08
CA ASN A 90 8.03 4.85 0.99
C ASN A 90 6.97 5.58 0.16
N SER A 91 7.06 6.90 0.01
CA SER A 91 6.01 7.69 -0.64
C SER A 91 6.26 7.98 -2.13
N LEU A 92 7.50 7.84 -2.60
CA LEU A 92 7.88 8.21 -3.97
C LEU A 92 7.02 7.52 -5.03
N TYR A 93 6.89 6.19 -4.97
CA TYR A 93 6.15 5.45 -6.00
C TYR A 93 4.67 5.87 -6.04
N GLY A 94 4.08 6.22 -4.88
CA GLY A 94 2.71 6.69 -4.77
C GLY A 94 2.48 8.03 -5.48
N LYS A 95 3.51 8.87 -5.62
CA LYS A 95 3.42 10.13 -6.37
C LYS A 95 3.12 9.90 -7.86
N PHE A 96 3.61 8.82 -8.45
CA PHE A 96 3.32 8.48 -9.84
C PHE A 96 1.88 8.01 -10.06
N GLY A 97 1.17 7.58 -9.01
CA GLY A 97 -0.25 7.23 -9.05
C GLY A 97 -1.17 8.32 -8.48
N GLN A 98 -0.63 9.49 -8.12
CA GLN A 98 -1.39 10.56 -7.49
C GLN A 98 -2.29 11.26 -8.51
N LYS A 99 -3.53 11.52 -8.11
CA LYS A 99 -4.45 12.40 -8.85
C LYS A 99 -4.25 13.85 -8.43
N ALA A 100 -4.40 14.77 -9.38
CA ALA A 100 -4.45 16.19 -9.07
C ALA A 100 -5.88 16.59 -8.71
N ASP A 101 -6.04 17.32 -7.61
CA ASP A 101 -7.34 17.86 -7.22
C ASP A 101 -7.67 19.09 -8.04
N VAL A 102 -8.85 19.12 -8.66
CA VAL A 102 -9.33 20.27 -9.42
C VAL A 102 -10.17 21.15 -8.49
N TRP A 103 -9.56 22.25 -8.05
CA TRP A 103 -10.17 23.24 -7.17
C TRP A 103 -10.63 24.45 -7.97
N LYS A 104 -11.91 24.78 -7.86
CA LYS A 104 -12.47 26.00 -8.45
C LYS A 104 -12.65 27.05 -7.38
N LYS A 105 -12.11 28.25 -7.60
CA LYS A 105 -12.36 29.40 -6.74
C LYS A 105 -13.85 29.76 -6.80
N ILE A 106 -14.50 29.83 -5.64
CA ILE A 106 -15.91 30.21 -5.50
C ILE A 106 -16.10 31.57 -4.82
N GLY A 107 -15.04 32.18 -4.30
CA GLY A 107 -15.08 33.50 -3.70
C GLY A 107 -13.81 33.88 -2.94
N ASP A 108 -13.89 35.01 -2.23
CA ASP A 108 -12.85 35.54 -1.35
C ASP A 108 -13.34 35.49 0.11
N CYS A 109 -12.43 35.19 1.03
CA CYS A 109 -12.68 35.07 2.47
C CYS A 109 -11.45 35.48 3.31
N PRO A 110 -11.00 36.74 3.23
CA PRO A 110 -9.69 37.18 3.75
C PRO A 110 -9.49 37.05 5.28
N ASN A 111 -10.57 36.88 6.05
CA ASN A 111 -10.53 36.76 7.51
C ASN A 111 -10.77 35.34 8.02
N GLU A 112 -10.85 34.36 7.11
CA GLU A 112 -11.08 32.95 7.45
C GLU A 112 -9.74 32.22 7.59
N PRO A 113 -9.57 31.36 8.63
CA PRO A 113 -8.39 30.51 8.73
C PRO A 113 -8.38 29.43 7.65
N ASP A 114 -7.17 29.06 7.23
CA ASP A 114 -6.94 27.96 6.28
C ASP A 114 -7.48 26.64 6.86
N ARG A 115 -8.37 25.98 6.11
CA ARG A 115 -8.99 24.71 6.50
C ARG A 115 -9.65 24.01 5.32
N VAL A 116 -9.97 22.73 5.49
CA VAL A 116 -10.81 21.96 4.59
C VAL A 116 -12.06 21.51 5.32
N GLU A 117 -13.22 21.80 4.75
CA GLU A 117 -14.52 21.39 5.27
C GLU A 117 -15.11 20.29 4.40
N ILE A 118 -15.62 19.25 5.05
CA ILE A 118 -16.37 18.16 4.42
C ILE A 118 -17.86 18.45 4.60
N CYS A 119 -18.56 18.80 3.52
CA CYS A 119 -19.95 19.20 3.56
C CYS A 119 -20.87 18.04 3.13
N PHE A 120 -21.83 17.70 3.99
CA PHE A 120 -22.87 16.72 3.72
C PHE A 120 -24.17 17.42 3.35
N ILE A 121 -24.70 17.15 2.16
CA ILE A 121 -25.97 17.73 1.72
C ILE A 121 -27.08 16.69 1.92
N LYS A 122 -28.11 17.05 2.69
CA LYS A 122 -29.27 16.18 2.93
C LYS A 122 -29.89 15.78 1.59
N GLY A 123 -30.05 14.47 1.37
CA GLY A 123 -30.64 13.91 0.15
C GLY A 123 -29.67 13.73 -1.02
N ILE A 124 -28.39 14.05 -0.86
CA ILE A 124 -27.35 13.83 -1.88
C ILE A 124 -26.31 12.85 -1.34
N CYS A 125 -26.12 11.71 -2.00
CA CYS A 125 -25.06 10.72 -1.67
C CYS A 125 -23.66 11.14 -2.16
N ARG A 126 -23.40 12.45 -2.26
CA ARG A 126 -22.09 13.00 -2.65
C ARG A 126 -21.64 13.96 -1.56
N VAL A 127 -20.41 13.77 -1.13
CA VAL A 127 -19.72 14.65 -0.22
C VAL A 127 -19.13 15.81 -1.02
N ARG A 128 -19.33 17.06 -0.56
CA ARG A 128 -18.62 18.23 -1.09
C ARG A 128 -17.42 18.54 -0.20
N GLN A 129 -16.36 19.06 -0.81
CA GLN A 129 -15.21 19.57 -0.07
C GLN A 129 -14.99 21.03 -0.43
N ILE A 130 -14.89 21.86 0.61
CA ILE A 130 -14.59 23.29 0.51
C ILE A 130 -13.23 23.51 1.15
N ARG A 131 -12.37 24.29 0.51
CA ARG A 131 -11.05 24.67 1.03
C ARG A 131 -10.97 26.17 1.16
N TYR A 132 -10.61 26.63 2.34
CA TYR A 132 -10.20 28.00 2.64
C TYR A 132 -8.68 28.01 2.61
N LEU A 133 -8.10 28.85 1.77
CA LEU A 133 -6.66 28.92 1.62
C LEU A 133 -6.26 30.33 1.21
N LEU A 134 -5.38 30.97 1.98
CA LEU A 134 -4.81 32.29 1.67
C LEU A 134 -5.87 33.38 1.45
N GLY A 135 -6.96 33.33 2.23
CA GLY A 135 -8.04 34.30 2.11
C GLY A 135 -8.95 34.10 0.89
N GLU A 136 -8.87 32.95 0.22
CA GLU A 136 -9.75 32.55 -0.88
C GLU A 136 -10.49 31.24 -0.54
N ILE A 137 -11.67 31.05 -1.12
CA ILE A 137 -12.49 29.85 -0.92
C ILE A 137 -12.63 29.08 -2.24
N PHE A 138 -12.43 27.77 -2.17
CA PHE A 138 -12.44 26.86 -3.30
C PHE A 138 -13.38 25.68 -3.07
N GLU A 139 -14.01 25.19 -4.15
CA GLU A 139 -14.77 23.94 -4.17
C GLU A 139 -14.00 22.87 -4.97
N LEU A 140 -13.97 21.65 -4.45
CA LEU A 140 -13.43 20.50 -5.17
C LEU A 140 -14.45 20.04 -6.24
N GLU A 141 -14.15 20.28 -7.52
CA GLU A 141 -15.02 19.85 -8.62
C GLU A 141 -14.75 18.40 -9.04
N GLY A 142 -13.50 17.96 -8.95
CA GLY A 142 -13.11 16.61 -9.34
C GLY A 142 -11.61 16.37 -9.25
N TYR A 143 -11.16 15.40 -10.04
CA TYR A 143 -9.77 14.95 -10.08
C TYR A 143 -9.32 14.81 -11.52
N GLU A 144 -8.08 15.20 -11.81
CA GLU A 144 -7.43 15.03 -13.10
C GLU A 144 -6.08 14.32 -12.99
N GLU A 145 -5.47 14.04 -14.13
CA GLU A 145 -4.13 13.48 -14.20
C GLU A 145 -3.10 14.56 -13.82
N CYS A 146 -2.18 14.23 -12.91
CA CYS A 146 -1.15 15.17 -12.50
C CYS A 146 -0.07 15.27 -13.59
N PHE A 147 0.55 16.45 -13.77
CA PHE A 147 1.62 16.63 -14.74
C PHE A 147 2.75 15.57 -14.64
N ASN A 148 3.10 15.17 -13.41
CA ASN A 148 4.14 14.18 -13.13
C ASN A 148 3.58 12.77 -12.82
N SER A 149 2.28 12.52 -12.98
CA SER A 149 1.76 11.17 -12.76
C SER A 149 2.13 10.26 -13.93
N PHE A 150 2.52 9.04 -13.59
CA PHE A 150 2.67 7.97 -14.55
C PHE A 150 2.24 6.65 -13.89
N PRO A 151 0.93 6.34 -13.88
CA PRO A 151 0.37 5.24 -13.08
C PRO A 151 0.99 3.86 -13.38
N ALA A 152 1.57 3.67 -14.57
CA ALA A 152 2.29 2.46 -14.94
C ALA A 152 3.47 2.17 -13.98
N ILE A 153 4.23 3.19 -13.56
CA ILE A 153 5.32 3.03 -12.58
C ILE A 153 4.76 2.56 -11.23
N ALA A 154 3.70 3.21 -10.73
CA ALA A 154 3.11 2.84 -9.45
C ALA A 154 2.54 1.42 -9.49
N ALA A 155 1.90 1.03 -10.60
CA ALA A 155 1.40 -0.32 -10.81
C ALA A 155 2.54 -1.35 -10.83
N GLU A 156 3.63 -1.08 -11.56
CA GLU A 156 4.81 -1.95 -11.66
C GLU A 156 5.47 -2.18 -10.29
N VAL A 157 5.73 -1.12 -9.52
CA VAL A 157 6.31 -1.21 -8.17
C VAL A 157 5.41 -2.04 -7.24
N SER A 158 4.11 -1.75 -7.25
CA SER A 158 3.16 -2.48 -6.40
C SER A 158 3.06 -3.97 -6.77
N ALA A 159 3.22 -4.30 -8.05
CA ALA A 159 3.16 -5.67 -8.54
C ALA A 159 4.43 -6.45 -8.18
N TYR A 160 5.62 -5.85 -8.31
CA TYR A 160 6.85 -6.47 -7.82
C TYR A 160 6.76 -6.77 -6.33
N ALA A 161 6.25 -5.82 -5.52
CA ALA A 161 6.06 -6.04 -4.09
C ALA A 161 5.09 -7.20 -3.79
N ARG A 162 3.95 -7.27 -4.48
CA ARG A 162 2.99 -8.38 -4.33
C ARG A 162 3.56 -9.72 -4.75
N MET A 163 4.23 -9.78 -5.90
CA MET A 163 4.81 -11.02 -6.41
C MET A 163 5.94 -11.51 -5.51
N TYR A 164 6.75 -10.61 -4.97
CA TYR A 164 7.77 -10.96 -3.98
C TYR A 164 7.15 -11.47 -2.68
N LEU A 165 6.09 -10.82 -2.16
CA LEU A 165 5.37 -11.33 -0.99
C LEU A 165 4.77 -12.73 -1.25
N TYR A 166 4.24 -12.96 -2.45
CA TYR A 166 3.70 -14.26 -2.84
C TYR A 166 4.79 -15.34 -2.94
N GLU A 167 5.96 -15.01 -3.48
CA GLU A 167 7.13 -15.88 -3.51
C GLU A 167 7.57 -16.26 -2.08
N LEU A 168 7.62 -15.30 -1.16
CA LEU A 168 7.92 -15.56 0.25
C LEU A 168 6.89 -16.47 0.91
N MET A 169 5.61 -16.33 0.57
CA MET A 169 4.56 -17.24 1.05
C MET A 169 4.77 -18.67 0.53
N LYS A 170 5.15 -18.84 -0.75
CA LYS A 170 5.48 -20.16 -1.32
C LYS A 170 6.72 -20.74 -0.65
N GLN A 171 7.77 -19.95 -0.44
CA GLN A 171 9.01 -20.41 0.19
C GLN A 171 8.81 -20.78 1.66
N ALA A 172 7.97 -20.05 2.41
CA ALA A 172 7.61 -20.41 3.77
C ALA A 172 6.85 -21.75 3.85
N GLY A 173 6.22 -22.19 2.76
CA GLY A 173 5.17 -23.20 2.75
C GLY A 173 3.84 -22.53 3.10
N THR A 174 2.87 -22.59 2.18
CA THR A 174 1.59 -21.89 2.32
C THR A 174 0.81 -22.28 3.57
N GLU A 175 0.97 -23.51 4.04
CA GLU A 175 0.39 -24.06 5.26
C GLU A 175 0.97 -23.43 6.54
N ASN A 176 2.15 -22.84 6.44
CA ASN A 176 2.84 -22.18 7.55
C ASN A 176 2.52 -20.68 7.63
N VAL A 177 1.72 -20.15 6.70
CA VAL A 177 1.36 -18.72 6.62
C VAL A 177 -0.06 -18.51 7.17
N PHE A 178 -0.17 -17.74 8.25
CA PHE A 178 -1.44 -17.44 8.89
C PHE A 178 -2.07 -16.14 8.40
N TYR A 179 -1.24 -15.14 8.09
CA TYR A 179 -1.71 -13.81 7.70
C TYR A 179 -0.64 -13.07 6.90
N CYS A 180 -1.07 -12.15 6.04
CA CYS A 180 -0.18 -11.19 5.40
C CYS A 180 -0.82 -9.81 5.29
N ASP A 181 -0.02 -8.75 5.37
CA ASP A 181 -0.46 -7.39 5.09
C ASP A 181 0.67 -6.59 4.46
N THR A 182 0.51 -6.28 3.17
CA THR A 182 1.35 -5.42 2.32
C THR A 182 2.81 -5.88 2.17
N ASP A 183 3.56 -5.88 3.26
CA ASP A 183 5.00 -6.16 3.36
C ASP A 183 5.35 -7.05 4.57
N SER A 184 4.35 -7.68 5.18
CA SER A 184 4.51 -8.52 6.38
C SER A 184 3.84 -9.87 6.22
N LEU A 185 4.43 -10.88 6.86
CA LEU A 185 3.91 -12.24 7.00
C LEU A 185 3.83 -12.61 8.48
N VAL A 186 2.76 -13.30 8.87
CA VAL A 186 2.64 -13.99 10.15
C VAL A 186 2.72 -15.48 9.86
N ILE A 187 3.76 -16.12 10.41
CA ILE A 187 4.13 -17.50 10.10
C ILE A 187 4.47 -18.28 11.38
N ASN A 188 4.47 -19.61 11.29
CA ASN A 188 4.98 -20.46 12.36
C ASN A 188 6.51 -20.63 12.29
N GLU A 189 7.06 -21.43 13.22
CA GLU A 189 8.49 -21.71 13.32
C GLU A 189 9.07 -22.41 12.09
N VAL A 190 8.29 -23.29 11.43
CA VAL A 190 8.72 -23.98 10.21
C VAL A 190 8.88 -22.98 9.06
N GLY A 191 7.88 -22.11 8.87
CA GLY A 191 7.95 -21.03 7.88
C GLY A 191 9.12 -20.09 8.15
N LEU A 192 9.39 -19.76 9.42
CA LEU A 192 10.54 -18.93 9.80
C LEU A 192 11.88 -19.61 9.45
N CYS A 193 12.01 -20.92 9.71
CA CYS A 193 13.19 -21.69 9.32
C CYS A 193 13.41 -21.66 7.80
N ASN A 194 12.34 -21.80 7.00
CA ASN A 194 12.41 -21.78 5.54
C ASN A 194 12.84 -20.42 4.97
N LEU A 195 12.55 -19.32 5.68
CA LEU A 195 12.89 -17.96 5.28
C LEU A 195 14.20 -17.42 5.90
N LYS A 196 14.88 -18.20 6.74
CA LYS A 196 16.05 -17.75 7.54
C LYS A 196 17.16 -17.11 6.71
N ASN A 197 17.42 -17.63 5.50
CA ASN A 197 18.48 -17.13 4.61
C ASN A 197 18.17 -15.75 4.01
N LEU A 198 16.93 -15.29 4.10
CA LEU A 198 16.48 -13.99 3.59
C LEU A 198 16.44 -12.92 4.70
N MET A 199 16.71 -13.31 5.95
CA MET A 199 16.63 -12.41 7.09
C MET A 199 17.90 -11.59 7.26
N ASP A 200 17.73 -10.28 7.45
CA ASP A 200 18.79 -9.33 7.80
C ASP A 200 18.13 -8.05 8.36
N GLU A 201 18.67 -7.50 9.44
CA GLU A 201 18.06 -6.33 10.09
C GLU A 201 18.35 -4.99 9.39
N ASN A 202 19.39 -4.93 8.55
CA ASN A 202 19.95 -3.71 8.01
C ASN A 202 20.12 -3.73 6.48
N ARG A 203 19.86 -4.84 5.82
CA ARG A 203 19.90 -4.94 4.35
C ARG A 203 18.55 -4.54 3.76
N LEU A 204 18.59 -3.63 2.79
CA LEU A 204 17.39 -3.20 2.08
C LEU A 204 16.71 -4.40 1.39
N GLY A 205 15.40 -4.55 1.59
CA GLY A 205 14.59 -5.64 1.02
C GLY A 205 14.68 -6.98 1.76
N ALA A 206 15.48 -7.08 2.82
CA ALA A 206 15.57 -8.28 3.64
C ALA A 206 14.42 -8.39 4.66
N LEU A 207 14.19 -9.60 5.15
CA LEU A 207 13.18 -9.86 6.18
C LEU A 207 13.71 -9.52 7.57
N LYS A 208 12.85 -8.94 8.39
CA LYS A 208 13.13 -8.65 9.80
C LYS A 208 12.09 -9.33 10.68
N LEU A 209 12.55 -10.01 11.73
CA LEU A 209 11.66 -10.49 12.79
C LEU A 209 11.19 -9.29 13.61
N VAL A 210 9.89 -8.97 13.53
CA VAL A 210 9.29 -7.82 14.23
C VAL A 210 8.73 -8.22 15.59
N GLU A 211 8.14 -9.41 15.70
CA GLU A 211 7.45 -9.87 16.89
C GLU A 211 7.38 -11.41 16.89
N THR A 212 7.48 -12.00 18.08
CA THR A 212 7.13 -13.40 18.35
C THR A 212 5.94 -13.40 19.30
N SER A 213 4.94 -14.24 19.04
CA SER A 213 3.76 -14.36 19.89
C SER A 213 3.31 -15.82 20.01
N SER A 214 2.82 -16.19 21.18
CA SER A 214 2.26 -17.52 21.46
C SER A 214 0.80 -17.66 21.03
N GLU A 215 0.12 -16.54 20.78
CA GLU A 215 -1.31 -16.51 20.45
C GLU A 215 -1.58 -15.53 19.30
N LEU A 216 -2.46 -15.94 18.39
CA LEU A 216 -2.90 -15.13 17.27
C LEU A 216 -4.39 -15.35 17.06
N LEU A 217 -5.17 -14.27 17.12
CA LEU A 217 -6.59 -14.27 16.78
C LEU A 217 -6.82 -13.34 15.60
N ILE A 218 -7.16 -13.90 14.44
CA ILE A 218 -7.48 -13.16 13.21
C ILE A 218 -8.99 -13.11 13.05
N ARG A 219 -9.56 -11.90 13.05
CA ARG A 219 -10.99 -11.66 12.83
C ARG A 219 -11.26 -11.20 11.40
N GLY A 220 -10.26 -10.60 10.74
CA GLY A 220 -10.35 -10.23 9.34
C GLY A 220 -9.19 -9.36 8.87
N LEU A 221 -9.39 -8.71 7.72
CA LEU A 221 -8.37 -7.84 7.12
C LEU A 221 -8.09 -6.63 8.02
N LYS A 222 -6.84 -6.53 8.49
CA LYS A 222 -6.37 -5.54 9.44
C LYS A 222 -7.19 -5.53 10.74
N ASP A 223 -7.70 -6.70 11.13
CA ASP A 223 -8.37 -6.93 12.39
C ASP A 223 -7.86 -8.24 13.01
N TYR A 224 -6.86 -8.11 13.88
CA TYR A 224 -6.23 -9.24 14.56
C TYR A 224 -5.63 -8.83 15.90
N SER A 225 -5.35 -9.80 16.76
CA SER A 225 -4.66 -9.58 18.03
C SER A 225 -3.61 -10.65 18.27
N THR A 226 -2.49 -10.22 18.84
CA THR A 226 -1.43 -11.08 19.38
C THR A 226 -1.38 -10.93 20.90
N SER A 227 -0.47 -11.64 21.56
CA SER A 227 -0.21 -11.46 22.99
C SER A 227 0.25 -10.03 23.36
N SER A 228 0.79 -9.26 22.42
CA SER A 228 1.35 -7.93 22.68
C SER A 228 0.50 -6.76 22.20
N LYS A 229 -0.35 -6.97 21.17
CA LYS A 229 -1.07 -5.88 20.53
C LYS A 229 -2.41 -6.29 19.93
N VAL A 230 -3.26 -5.29 19.77
CA VAL A 230 -4.54 -5.38 19.05
C VAL A 230 -4.46 -4.43 17.86
N VAL A 231 -4.81 -4.93 16.67
CA VAL A 231 -4.88 -4.16 15.43
C VAL A 231 -6.33 -4.20 14.95
N ILE A 232 -6.96 -3.03 14.82
CA ILE A 232 -8.32 -2.89 14.30
C ILE A 232 -8.30 -1.81 13.22
N LYS A 233 -8.84 -2.13 12.06
CA LYS A 233 -8.85 -1.23 10.90
C LYS A 233 -9.56 0.08 11.24
N GLY A 234 -8.85 1.19 11.04
CA GLY A 234 -9.39 2.54 11.27
C GLY A 234 -9.37 2.99 12.73
N ILE A 235 -8.87 2.16 13.64
CA ILE A 235 -8.68 2.51 15.06
C ILE A 235 -7.18 2.72 15.32
N SER A 236 -6.82 3.90 15.78
CA SER A 236 -5.45 4.25 16.14
C SER A 236 -5.00 3.50 17.39
N LYS A 237 -3.68 3.35 17.55
CA LYS A 237 -3.10 2.73 18.75
C LYS A 237 -3.41 3.50 20.04
N ASN A 238 -3.67 4.79 19.92
CA ASN A 238 -3.95 5.69 21.04
C ASN A 238 -5.46 5.90 21.25
N ALA A 239 -6.31 5.17 20.53
CA ALA A 239 -7.75 5.26 20.69
C ALA A 239 -8.19 4.68 22.05
N THR A 240 -9.10 5.38 22.72
CA THR A 240 -9.70 4.94 23.98
C THR A 240 -10.93 4.08 23.68
N LYS A 241 -10.96 2.84 24.17
CA LYS A 241 -12.15 1.99 24.07
C LYS A 241 -13.18 2.45 25.10
N LEU A 242 -14.32 2.95 24.65
CA LEU A 242 -15.41 3.41 25.53
C LEU A 242 -16.35 2.25 25.91
N SER A 243 -16.69 1.41 24.94
CA SER A 243 -17.49 0.20 25.13
C SER A 243 -17.19 -0.80 24.02
N ASP A 244 -17.88 -1.95 23.99
CA ASP A 244 -17.60 -2.95 22.97
C ASP A 244 -17.95 -2.45 21.57
N GLY A 245 -16.96 -2.48 20.66
CA GLY A 245 -17.07 -1.90 19.32
C GLY A 245 -17.05 -0.36 19.25
N VAL A 246 -16.91 0.36 20.37
CA VAL A 246 -16.95 1.83 20.40
C VAL A 246 -15.63 2.40 20.89
N TYR A 247 -15.04 3.26 20.07
CA TYR A 247 -13.73 3.86 20.29
C TYR A 247 -13.79 5.37 20.10
N GLU A 248 -13.10 6.09 20.97
CA GLU A 248 -12.83 7.52 20.86
C GLU A 248 -11.38 7.73 20.42
N GLN A 249 -11.17 8.58 19.41
CA GLN A 249 -9.84 8.93 18.92
C GLN A 249 -9.86 10.29 18.25
N GLU A 250 -8.71 10.95 18.22
CA GLU A 250 -8.53 12.16 17.42
C GLU A 250 -8.60 11.81 15.91
N GLN A 251 -9.37 12.61 15.17
CA GLN A 251 -9.33 12.63 13.71
C GLN A 251 -8.66 13.93 13.26
N TRP A 252 -7.56 13.78 12.54
CA TRP A 252 -6.78 14.86 11.94
C TRP A 252 -6.99 14.89 10.42
#